data_AF-A0A835U4R3-F1
#
_entry.id   AF-A0A835U4R3-F1
#
_cell.length_a   1.000
_cell.length_b   1.000
_cell.length_c   1.000
_cell.angle_alpha   90.00
_cell.angle_beta   90.00
_cell.angle_gamma   90.00
#
_symmetry.space_group_name_H-M   'P 1'
#
loop_
_entity.id
_entity.type
_entity.pdbx_description
1 polymer ?
#
loop_
_entity_poly.entity_id
_entity_poly.type
_entity_poly.pdbx_seq_one_letter_code
_entity_poly.pdbx_strand_id
1 'polypeptide(L)'
;MAPIRSGWDEESAASAGEDSPTSKKPRSDVRFPLSRWELAVAVAVFFTLVLGILSIVSTMPRDKYEKILRLPRNLSDLRVLKDNIAIYATDYQANFMLGYCSIYIFMQTFMIPGTIFMSLLAGALFGVGKGLVLVVFTATAGASSCYFLSKLVGRPLAAWLWPEKLRFFQAEIAKRRDKLLNYMLF
;
A
#
# COMPACT_ATOMS: atom_id res chain seq x y z
N MET A 1 -82.06 -16.22 -19.81
CA MET A 1 -82.37 -15.34 -20.95
C MET A 1 -81.59 -14.05 -20.75
N ALA A 2 -80.59 -13.78 -21.57
CA ALA A 2 -79.84 -12.52 -21.58
C ALA A 2 -80.46 -11.56 -22.62
N PRO A 3 -80.21 -10.24 -22.47
CA PRO A 3 -79.70 -9.46 -23.60
C PRO A 3 -78.51 -8.58 -23.17
N ILE A 4 -77.37 -8.58 -23.88
CA ILE A 4 -77.00 -7.83 -25.11
C ILE A 4 -76.41 -6.43 -24.80
N ARG A 5 -75.31 -6.18 -25.52
CA ARG A 5 -74.18 -5.26 -25.34
C ARG A 5 -74.26 -4.12 -26.36
N SER A 6 -73.98 -2.88 -25.96
CA SER A 6 -73.61 -1.74 -26.83
C SER A 6 -73.26 -0.55 -25.94
N GLY A 7 -72.21 0.25 -26.09
CA GLY A 7 -71.08 0.32 -27.01
C GLY A 7 -70.25 1.55 -26.58
N TRP A 8 -68.93 1.38 -26.54
CA TRP A 8 -67.84 2.31 -26.91
C TRP A 8 -68.23 3.81 -26.99
N ASP A 9 -67.73 4.65 -26.06
CA ASP A 9 -66.48 5.43 -26.17
C ASP A 9 -66.73 6.81 -26.82
N GLU A 10 -66.60 7.88 -26.03
CA GLU A 10 -65.72 9.03 -26.33
C GLU A 10 -65.96 10.21 -25.36
N GLU A 11 -64.84 10.62 -24.76
CA GLU A 11 -64.44 12.01 -24.50
C GLU A 11 -64.75 12.69 -23.14
N SER A 12 -63.63 13.19 -22.58
CA SER A 12 -63.47 14.28 -21.60
C SER A 12 -63.41 13.95 -20.10
N ALA A 13 -62.19 13.59 -19.70
CA ALA A 13 -61.29 14.42 -18.86
C ALA A 13 -61.16 14.12 -17.35
N ALA A 14 -59.88 13.85 -17.00
CA ALA A 14 -59.23 13.90 -15.69
C ALA A 14 -59.61 12.77 -14.70
N SER A 15 -58.68 12.02 -14.10
CA SER A 15 -57.24 12.16 -13.94
C SER A 15 -56.65 10.89 -13.33
N ALA A 16 -55.36 10.67 -13.62
CA ALA A 16 -54.37 9.96 -12.81
C ALA A 16 -54.40 8.42 -12.79
N GLY A 17 -53.39 7.84 -13.46
CA GLY A 17 -52.57 6.82 -12.82
C GLY A 17 -52.47 5.47 -13.52
N GLU A 18 -51.94 5.42 -14.74
CA GLU A 18 -51.32 4.20 -15.28
C GLU A 18 -49.86 4.51 -15.65
N ASP A 19 -48.91 3.72 -15.13
CA ASP A 19 -47.89 3.07 -15.95
C ASP A 19 -46.94 2.18 -15.13
N SER A 20 -47.28 0.89 -15.14
CA SER A 20 -46.50 -0.26 -15.62
C SER A 20 -44.95 -0.36 -15.51
N PRO A 21 -44.42 -1.60 -15.47
CA PRO A 21 -43.14 -1.97 -14.89
C PRO A 21 -42.03 -2.11 -15.93
N THR A 22 -40.89 -1.45 -15.71
CA THR A 22 -39.56 -1.93 -16.16
C THR A 22 -38.51 -0.95 -15.63
N SER A 23 -38.15 -1.08 -14.36
CA SER A 23 -37.01 -0.34 -13.86
C SER A 23 -35.73 -0.99 -14.41
N LYS A 24 -35.29 -0.45 -15.55
CA LYS A 24 -33.98 -0.70 -16.17
C LYS A 24 -32.92 -0.57 -15.09
N LYS A 25 -32.24 -1.69 -14.78
CA LYS A 25 -31.02 -1.72 -13.96
C LYS A 25 -30.06 -0.67 -14.53
N PRO A 26 -29.76 0.45 -13.84
CA PRO A 26 -28.83 1.42 -14.37
C PRO A 26 -27.46 0.74 -14.42
N ARG A 27 -26.95 0.61 -15.65
CA ARG A 27 -25.59 0.18 -15.95
C ARG A 27 -24.68 1.03 -15.06
N SER A 28 -23.99 0.38 -14.14
CA SER A 28 -23.07 1.02 -13.21
C SER A 28 -22.03 1.78 -14.02
N ASP A 29 -22.21 3.10 -14.13
CA ASP A 29 -21.11 4.02 -14.41
C ASP A 29 -20.15 3.88 -13.23
N VAL A 30 -19.23 2.92 -13.33
CA VAL A 30 -18.14 2.75 -12.37
C VAL A 30 -17.13 3.86 -12.67
N ARG A 31 -17.53 5.10 -12.39
CA ARG A 31 -16.62 6.23 -12.33
C ARG A 31 -15.71 5.98 -11.15
N PHE A 32 -14.43 5.77 -11.42
CA PHE A 32 -13.41 5.76 -10.37
C PHE A 32 -13.63 6.99 -9.48
N PRO A 33 -13.80 6.83 -8.16
CA PRO A 33 -14.09 7.94 -7.25
C PRO A 33 -12.89 8.87 -7.03
N LEU A 34 -11.75 8.59 -7.65
CA LEU A 34 -10.57 9.46 -7.65
C LEU A 34 -10.55 10.32 -8.90
N SER A 35 -10.35 11.62 -8.70
CA SER A 35 -9.96 12.51 -9.79
C SER A 35 -8.70 11.92 -10.43
N ARG A 36 -8.68 11.79 -11.76
CA ARG A 36 -7.51 11.28 -12.51
C ARG A 36 -6.23 12.02 -12.12
N TRP A 37 -6.35 13.26 -11.64
CA TRP A 37 -5.28 14.09 -11.10
C TRP A 37 -4.76 13.61 -9.74
N GLU A 38 -5.61 13.20 -8.81
CA GLU A 38 -5.17 12.63 -7.52
C GLU A 38 -4.42 11.32 -7.73
N LEU A 39 -4.90 10.49 -8.66
CA LEU A 39 -4.20 9.28 -9.07
C LEU A 39 -2.87 9.62 -9.74
N ALA A 40 -2.83 10.61 -10.65
CA ALA A 40 -1.61 11.03 -11.31
C ALA A 40 -0.57 11.57 -10.31
N VAL A 41 -0.98 12.37 -9.33
CA VAL A 41 -0.12 12.87 -8.25
C VAL A 41 0.38 11.73 -7.39
N ALA A 42 -0.49 10.80 -6.99
CA ALA A 42 -0.11 9.61 -6.23
C ALA A 42 0.95 8.77 -6.96
N VAL A 43 0.70 8.50 -8.23
CA VAL A 43 1.58 7.72 -9.11
C VAL A 43 2.89 8.46 -9.32
N ALA A 44 2.87 9.77 -9.56
CA ALA A 44 4.08 10.58 -9.69
C ALA A 44 4.94 10.58 -8.42
N VAL A 45 4.34 10.71 -7.23
CA VAL A 45 5.09 10.65 -5.96
C VAL A 45 5.65 9.26 -5.72
N PHE A 46 4.89 8.20 -6.03
CA PHE A 46 5.39 6.83 -5.96
C PHE A 46 6.57 6.59 -6.89
N PHE A 47 6.45 6.97 -8.17
CA PHE A 47 7.55 6.87 -9.12
C PHE A 47 8.74 7.73 -8.72
N THR A 48 8.53 8.92 -8.16
CA THR A 48 9.63 9.77 -7.65
C THR A 48 10.36 9.09 -6.49
N LEU A 49 9.62 8.46 -5.57
CA LEU A 49 10.20 7.75 -4.43
C LEU A 49 10.96 6.49 -4.88
N VAL A 50 10.38 5.73 -5.81
CA VAL A 50 10.99 4.53 -6.41
C VAL A 50 12.20 4.90 -7.28
N LEU A 51 12.12 5.94 -8.10
CA LEU A 51 13.22 6.47 -8.91
C LEU A 51 14.33 7.05 -8.03
N GLY A 52 14.01 7.72 -6.93
CA GLY A 52 15.00 8.20 -5.96
C GLY A 52 15.78 7.04 -5.35
N ILE A 53 15.07 6.01 -4.89
CA ILE A 53 15.69 4.77 -4.37
C ILE A 53 16.51 4.06 -5.46
N LEU A 54 15.96 3.91 -6.68
CA LEU A 54 16.64 3.28 -7.82
C LEU A 54 17.87 4.07 -8.28
N SER A 55 17.82 5.40 -8.22
CA SER A 55 18.93 6.27 -8.58
C SER A 55 20.08 6.09 -7.59
N ILE A 56 19.79 5.97 -6.29
CA ILE A 56 20.80 5.67 -5.27
C ILE A 56 21.37 4.26 -5.50
N VAL A 57 20.52 3.28 -5.80
CA VAL A 57 20.93 1.90 -6.10
C VAL A 57 21.73 1.79 -7.40
N SER A 58 21.49 2.64 -8.39
CA SER A 58 22.18 2.62 -9.69
C SER A 58 23.47 3.45 -9.69
N THR A 59 23.54 4.50 -8.88
CA THR A 59 24.75 5.31 -8.69
C THR A 59 25.87 4.51 -8.01
N MET A 60 25.53 3.41 -7.33
CA MET A 60 26.51 2.54 -6.69
C MET A 60 26.64 1.20 -7.44
N PRO A 61 27.85 0.79 -7.85
CA PRO A 61 28.04 -0.37 -8.73
C PRO A 61 27.51 -1.66 -8.06
N ARG A 62 26.56 -2.29 -8.75
CA ARG A 62 25.76 -3.45 -8.27
C ARG A 62 26.61 -4.71 -8.03
N ASP A 63 27.75 -4.78 -8.70
CA ASP A 63 28.70 -5.89 -8.70
C ASP A 63 29.32 -6.14 -7.31
N LYS A 64 29.32 -5.11 -6.44
CA LYS A 64 29.83 -5.21 -5.06
C LYS A 64 28.76 -5.65 -4.07
N TYR A 65 27.48 -5.34 -4.35
CA TYR A 65 26.38 -5.71 -3.46
C TYR A 65 25.91 -7.15 -3.65
N GLU A 66 26.05 -7.78 -4.81
CA GLU A 66 25.67 -9.19 -4.97
C GLU A 66 26.46 -10.13 -4.04
N LYS A 67 27.74 -9.81 -3.76
CA LYS A 67 28.54 -10.51 -2.75
C LYS A 67 28.11 -10.22 -1.32
N ILE A 68 27.50 -9.06 -1.05
CA ILE A 68 26.99 -8.62 0.27
C ILE A 68 25.54 -9.10 0.50
N LEU A 69 24.75 -9.19 -0.57
CA LEU A 69 23.35 -9.65 -0.63
C LEU A 69 23.23 -11.17 -0.72
N ARG A 70 24.34 -11.91 -0.73
CA ARG A 70 24.35 -13.30 -0.25
C ARG A 70 23.93 -13.26 1.21
N LEU A 71 22.60 -13.27 1.41
CA LEU A 71 21.96 -13.25 2.71
C LEU A 71 22.67 -14.30 3.57
N PRO A 72 23.40 -13.90 4.62
CA PRO A 72 24.03 -14.86 5.50
C PRO A 72 22.90 -15.68 6.11
N ARG A 73 22.79 -16.95 5.69
CA ARG A 73 21.75 -17.85 6.20
C ARG A 73 22.01 -18.20 7.66
N ASN A 74 23.24 -18.00 8.12
CA ASN A 74 23.69 -18.26 9.48
C ASN A 74 24.36 -17.04 10.12
N LEU A 75 24.28 -16.93 11.45
CA LEU A 75 24.99 -15.91 12.22
C LEU A 75 26.53 -15.98 12.06
N SER A 76 27.06 -17.18 11.80
CA SER A 76 28.47 -17.40 11.49
C SER A 76 28.87 -16.71 10.18
N ASP A 77 28.03 -16.80 9.15
CA ASP A 77 28.25 -16.14 7.86
C ASP A 77 28.19 -14.62 8.01
N LEU A 78 27.33 -14.11 8.90
CA LEU A 78 27.24 -12.68 9.22
C LEU A 78 28.56 -12.15 9.82
N ARG A 79 29.25 -12.96 10.64
CA ARG A 79 30.52 -12.57 11.27
C ARG A 79 31.65 -12.48 10.25
N VAL A 80 31.78 -13.48 9.39
CA VAL A 80 32.76 -13.48 8.28
C VAL A 80 32.48 -12.36 7.29
N LEU A 81 31.20 -12.11 6.98
CA LEU A 81 30.79 -11.00 6.12
C LEU A 81 31.11 -9.65 6.77
N LYS A 82 30.87 -9.52 8.07
CA LYS A 82 31.23 -8.33 8.86
C LYS A 82 32.73 -8.07 8.81
N ASP A 83 33.59 -9.06 8.96
CA ASP A 83 35.04 -8.85 8.93
C ASP A 83 35.52 -8.38 7.54
N ASN A 84 34.94 -8.93 6.46
CA ASN A 84 35.24 -8.49 5.09
C ASN A 84 34.67 -7.10 4.75
N ILE A 85 33.46 -6.77 5.25
CA ILE A 85 32.80 -5.49 4.98
C ILE A 85 33.31 -4.38 5.89
N ALA A 86 33.69 -4.66 7.14
CA ALA A 86 34.16 -3.64 8.09
C ALA A 86 35.39 -2.89 7.57
N ILE A 87 36.31 -3.62 6.91
CA ILE A 87 37.47 -3.03 6.23
C ILE A 87 37.01 -2.07 5.12
N TYR A 88 35.97 -2.43 4.36
CA TYR A 88 35.42 -1.62 3.26
C TYR A 88 34.55 -0.44 3.73
N ALA A 89 33.79 -0.63 4.81
CA ALA A 89 32.91 0.35 5.40
C ALA A 89 33.68 1.48 6.09
N THR A 90 34.96 1.25 6.42
CA THR A 90 35.83 2.27 7.01
C THR A 90 36.26 3.32 5.97
N ASP A 91 36.51 2.92 4.72
CA ASP A 91 36.88 3.85 3.63
C ASP A 91 35.67 4.55 2.98
N TYR A 92 34.50 3.89 2.91
CA TYR A 92 33.31 4.41 2.22
C TYR A 92 32.02 4.33 3.06
N GLN A 93 32.09 4.76 4.32
CA GLN A 93 31.01 4.63 5.29
C GLN A 93 29.68 5.26 4.82
N ALA A 94 29.73 6.47 4.25
CA ALA A 94 28.53 7.20 3.81
C ALA A 94 27.81 6.49 2.66
N ASN A 95 28.56 6.01 1.65
CA ASN A 95 28.01 5.30 0.51
C ASN A 95 27.38 3.96 0.93
N PHE A 96 28.04 3.23 1.83
CA PHE A 96 27.49 1.99 2.38
C PHE A 96 26.20 2.23 3.15
N MET A 97 26.15 3.26 4.01
CA MET A 97 24.93 3.64 4.73
C MET A 97 23.79 4.00 3.77
N LEU A 98 24.05 4.78 2.71
CA LEU A 98 23.03 5.14 1.72
C LEU A 98 22.51 3.92 0.95
N GLY A 99 23.39 3.00 0.56
CA GLY A 99 22.99 1.73 -0.08
C GLY A 99 22.18 0.84 0.85
N TYR A 100 22.62 0.68 2.11
CA TYR A 100 21.89 -0.03 3.15
C TYR A 100 20.49 0.57 3.34
N CYS A 101 20.41 1.90 3.50
CA CYS A 101 19.15 2.60 3.68
C CYS A 101 18.19 2.38 2.51
N SER A 102 18.70 2.46 1.29
CA SER A 102 17.90 2.29 0.07
C SER A 102 17.30 0.88 -0.03
N ILE A 103 18.12 -0.15 0.21
CA ILE A 103 17.65 -1.55 0.15
C ILE A 103 16.68 -1.84 1.30
N TYR A 104 16.97 -1.36 2.50
CA TYR A 104 16.10 -1.55 3.67
C TYR A 104 14.74 -0.90 3.44
N ILE A 105 14.71 0.37 3.03
CA ILE A 105 13.47 1.10 2.74
C ILE A 105 12.69 0.42 1.61
N PHE A 106 13.37 -0.05 0.57
CA PHE A 106 12.74 -0.80 -0.52
C PHE A 106 12.07 -2.08 0.00
N MET A 107 12.80 -2.93 0.72
CA MET A 107 12.24 -4.17 1.29
C MET A 107 11.08 -3.88 2.23
N GLN A 108 11.18 -2.86 3.08
CA GLN A 108 10.13 -2.48 4.02
C GLN A 108 8.88 -1.92 3.30
N THR A 109 9.07 -1.15 2.23
CA THR A 109 7.98 -0.55 1.45
C THR A 109 7.16 -1.60 0.71
N PHE A 110 7.81 -2.65 0.20
CA PHE A 110 7.16 -3.74 -0.53
C PHE A 110 6.82 -4.95 0.36
N MET A 111 7.00 -4.83 1.68
CA MET A 111 6.78 -5.91 2.66
C MET A 111 7.54 -7.21 2.31
N ILE A 112 8.75 -7.09 1.77
CA ILE A 112 9.60 -8.22 1.41
C ILE A 112 10.23 -8.80 2.69
N PRO A 113 10.05 -10.11 2.99
CA PRO A 113 10.66 -10.73 4.16
C PRO A 113 12.18 -10.79 4.02
N GLY A 114 12.91 -10.37 5.06
CA GLY A 114 14.39 -10.35 5.06
C GLY A 114 15.03 -9.19 5.82
N THR A 115 14.23 -8.20 6.25
CA THR A 115 14.72 -7.01 6.98
C THR A 115 15.40 -7.33 8.31
N ILE A 116 15.04 -8.44 8.97
CA ILE A 116 15.69 -8.91 10.21
C ILE A 116 17.19 -9.15 10.02
N PHE A 117 17.61 -9.71 8.88
CA PHE A 117 19.03 -9.94 8.60
C PHE A 117 19.79 -8.64 8.40
N MET A 118 19.16 -7.66 7.73
CA MET A 118 19.71 -6.32 7.58
C MET A 118 19.87 -5.63 8.95
N SER A 119 18.88 -5.76 9.84
CA SER A 119 18.97 -5.23 11.20
C SER A 119 20.14 -5.83 11.99
N LEU A 120 20.34 -7.15 11.88
CA LEU A 120 21.47 -7.84 12.51
C LEU A 120 22.81 -7.41 11.89
N LEU A 121 22.88 -7.23 10.57
CA LEU A 121 24.06 -6.75 9.87
C LEU A 121 24.47 -5.34 10.32
N ALA A 122 23.49 -4.43 10.46
CA ALA A 122 23.75 -3.08 10.97
C ALA A 122 24.31 -3.09 12.39
N GLY A 123 23.77 -3.96 13.27
CA GLY A 123 24.29 -4.15 14.62
C GLY A 123 25.72 -4.75 14.64
N ALA A 124 26.01 -5.67 13.73
CA ALA A 124 27.34 -6.30 13.63
C ALA A 124 28.42 -5.36 13.08
N LEU A 125 28.05 -4.47 12.14
CA LEU A 125 28.97 -3.53 11.48
C LEU A 125 29.20 -2.26 12.30
N PHE A 126 28.15 -1.64 12.82
CA PHE A 126 28.22 -0.34 13.48
C PHE A 126 28.13 -0.42 15.01
N GLY A 127 27.97 -1.63 15.56
CA GLY A 127 27.67 -1.85 16.97
C GLY A 127 26.20 -1.60 17.30
N VAL A 128 25.80 -1.98 18.51
CA VAL A 128 24.38 -1.94 18.93
C VAL A 128 23.82 -0.52 18.91
N GLY A 129 24.54 0.48 19.43
CA GLY A 129 24.02 1.86 19.51
C GLY A 129 23.78 2.48 18.14
N LYS A 130 24.83 2.62 17.32
CA LYS A 130 24.72 3.24 15.99
C LYS A 130 23.89 2.39 15.03
N GLY A 131 24.03 1.06 15.10
CA GLY A 131 23.23 0.12 14.31
C GLY A 131 21.74 0.23 14.61
N LEU A 132 21.36 0.32 15.88
CA LEU A 132 19.96 0.50 16.28
C LEU A 132 19.38 1.81 15.72
N VAL A 133 20.10 2.93 15.86
CA VAL A 133 19.64 4.22 15.32
C VAL A 133 19.44 4.14 13.81
N LEU A 134 20.38 3.54 13.09
CA LEU A 134 20.28 3.37 11.64
C LEU A 134 19.08 2.50 11.23
N VAL A 135 18.88 1.38 11.93
CA VAL A 135 17.77 0.45 11.70
C VAL A 135 16.43 1.10 11.98
N VAL A 136 16.28 1.78 13.12
CA VAL A 136 15.03 2.46 13.49
C VAL A 136 14.71 3.55 12.48
N PHE A 137 15.70 4.34 12.07
CA PHE A 137 15.51 5.37 11.06
C PHE A 137 15.03 4.79 9.72
N THR A 138 15.71 3.76 9.21
CA THR A 138 15.35 3.12 7.93
C THR A 138 14.04 2.36 7.98
N ALA A 139 13.74 1.68 9.09
CA ALA A 139 12.47 1.00 9.32
C ALA A 139 11.31 2.01 9.39
N THR A 140 11.49 3.13 10.11
CA THR A 140 10.49 4.19 10.21
C THR A 140 10.25 4.85 8.86
N ALA A 141 11.31 5.17 8.12
CA ALA A 141 11.20 5.72 6.78
C ALA A 141 10.47 4.76 5.83
N GLY A 142 10.86 3.48 5.80
CA GLY A 142 10.22 2.47 4.97
C GLY A 142 8.75 2.18 5.33
N ALA A 143 8.43 2.12 6.63
CA ALA A 143 7.05 1.96 7.09
C ALA A 143 6.19 3.19 6.75
N SER A 144 6.75 4.40 6.87
CA SER A 144 6.10 5.64 6.47
C SER A 144 5.83 5.67 4.96
N SER A 145 6.80 5.26 4.15
CA SER A 145 6.63 5.10 2.70
C SER A 145 5.56 4.06 2.35
N CYS A 146 5.54 2.91 3.02
CA CYS A 146 4.51 1.88 2.84
C CYS A 146 3.11 2.41 3.20
N TYR A 147 2.98 3.11 4.33
CA TYR A 147 1.72 3.71 4.75
C TYR A 147 1.25 4.77 3.75
N PHE A 148 2.17 5.61 3.29
CA PHE A 148 1.87 6.65 2.30
C PHE A 148 1.37 6.03 0.99
N LEU A 149 2.02 4.97 0.52
CA LEU A 149 1.61 4.22 -0.67
C LEU A 149 0.23 3.57 -0.48
N SER A 150 -0.01 2.94 0.67
CA SER A 150 -1.30 2.33 1.02
C SER A 150 -2.42 3.38 1.13
N LYS A 151 -2.12 4.57 1.67
CA LYS A 151 -3.09 5.66 1.77
C LYS A 151 -3.47 6.22 0.39
N LEU A 152 -2.50 6.34 -0.50
CA LEU A 152 -2.70 6.86 -1.85
C LEU A 152 -3.35 5.87 -2.81
N VAL A 153 -2.86 4.62 -2.85
CA VAL A 153 -3.29 3.58 -3.79
C VAL A 153 -4.29 2.62 -3.16
N GLY A 154 -4.09 2.26 -1.89
CA GLY A 154 -4.93 1.28 -1.19
C GLY A 154 -6.35 1.78 -0.93
N ARG A 155 -6.54 3.06 -0.58
CA ARG A 155 -7.89 3.64 -0.39
C ARG A 155 -8.75 3.62 -1.66
N PRO A 156 -8.30 4.15 -2.82
CA PRO A 156 -9.09 4.07 -4.05
C PRO A 156 -9.30 2.64 -4.52
N LEU A 157 -8.27 1.80 -4.41
CA LEU A 157 -8.35 0.40 -4.84
C LEU A 157 -9.38 -0.38 -4.00
N ALA A 158 -9.38 -0.19 -2.67
CA ALA A 158 -10.34 -0.83 -1.78
C ALA A 158 -11.78 -0.34 -2.01
N ALA A 159 -11.96 0.97 -2.23
CA ALA A 159 -13.27 1.54 -2.54
C ALA A 159 -13.82 1.04 -3.89
N TRP A 160 -12.94 0.78 -4.86
CA TRP A 160 -13.33 0.27 -6.18
C TRP A 160 -13.60 -1.24 -6.17
N LEU A 161 -12.73 -2.02 -5.52
CA LEU A 161 -12.80 -3.49 -5.56
C LEU A 161 -13.84 -4.06 -4.58
N TRP A 162 -14.05 -3.42 -3.42
CA TRP A 162 -14.98 -3.88 -2.38
C TRP A 162 -15.83 -2.78 -1.73
N PRO A 163 -16.61 -2.00 -2.51
CA PRO A 163 -17.42 -0.90 -1.98
C PRO A 163 -18.44 -1.36 -0.93
N GLU A 164 -19.09 -2.50 -1.16
CA GLU A 164 -20.11 -3.04 -0.26
C GLU A 164 -19.51 -3.51 1.08
N LYS A 165 -18.39 -4.24 1.03
CA LYS A 165 -17.68 -4.66 2.25
C LYS A 165 -17.17 -3.47 3.04
N LEU A 166 -16.66 -2.45 2.35
CA LEU A 166 -16.18 -1.23 3.00
C LEU A 166 -17.31 -0.50 3.74
N ARG A 167 -18.51 -0.41 3.15
CA ARG A 167 -19.70 0.15 3.82
C ARG A 167 -20.14 -0.68 5.02
N PHE A 168 -20.14 -2.00 4.91
CA PHE A 168 -20.46 -2.91 6.02
C PHE A 168 -19.48 -2.72 7.18
N PHE A 169 -18.17 -2.72 6.91
CA PHE A 169 -17.15 -2.50 7.93
C PHE A 169 -17.24 -1.11 8.56
N GLN A 170 -17.50 -0.06 7.77
CA GLN A 170 -17.70 1.28 8.30
C GLN A 170 -18.91 1.36 9.25
N ALA A 171 -20.01 0.66 8.93
CA ALA A 171 -21.18 0.61 9.79
C ALA A 171 -20.89 -0.14 11.11
N GLU A 172 -20.16 -1.26 11.05
CA GLU A 172 -19.80 -2.02 12.25
C GLU A 172 -18.79 -1.26 13.15
N ILE A 173 -17.82 -0.58 12.52
CA ILE A 173 -16.88 0.33 13.21
C ILE A 173 -17.65 1.47 13.89
N ALA A 174 -18.63 2.09 13.19
CA ALA A 174 -19.44 3.17 13.75
C ALA A 174 -20.23 2.72 14.99
N LYS A 175 -20.78 1.50 14.94
CA LYS A 175 -21.54 0.89 16.05
C LYS A 175 -20.67 0.56 17.27
N ARG A 176 -19.36 0.37 17.09
CA ARG A 176 -18.42 -0.07 18.14
C ARG A 176 -17.23 0.87 18.32
N ARG A 177 -17.37 2.16 17.99
CA ARG A 177 -16.29 3.17 18.12
C ARG A 177 -15.68 3.21 19.51
N ASP A 178 -16.51 3.09 20.55
CA ASP A 178 -16.07 3.17 21.94
C ASP A 178 -15.22 1.96 22.38
N LYS A 179 -15.27 0.85 21.63
CA LYS A 179 -14.52 -0.39 21.91
C LYS A 179 -13.46 -0.70 20.86
N LEU A 180 -13.17 0.23 19.94
CA LEU A 180 -12.30 -0.02 18.79
C LEU A 180 -10.87 -0.39 19.20
N LEU A 181 -10.33 0.30 20.21
CA LEU A 181 -9.00 0.01 20.74
C LEU A 181 -8.90 -1.43 21.24
N ASN A 182 -9.95 -1.92 21.91
CA ASN A 182 -9.98 -3.28 22.43
C ASN A 182 -10.00 -4.34 21.31
N TYR A 183 -10.56 -4.02 20.14
CA TYR A 183 -10.56 -4.87 18.93
C TYR A 183 -9.26 -4.81 18.12
N MET A 184 -8.41 -3.79 18.32
CA MET A 184 -7.13 -3.66 17.61
C MET A 184 -5.95 -4.23 18.41
N LEU A 185 -6.10 -4.30 19.73
CA LEU A 185 -5.08 -4.80 20.66
C LEU A 185 -5.24 -6.30 20.98
N PHE A 186 -6.43 -6.86 20.78
CA PHE A 186 -6.82 -8.25 21.06
C PHE A 186 -7.68 -8.81 19.93
#